data_AF-A0A0M9UDR2-F1
#
_entry.id   AF-A0A0M9UDR2-F1
#
_cell.length_a   1.000
_cell.length_b   1.000
_cell.length_c   1.000
_cell.angle_alpha   90.00
_cell.angle_beta   90.00
_cell.angle_gamma   90.00
#
_symmetry.space_group_name_H-M   'P 1'
#
loop_
_entity.id
_entity.type
_entity.pdbx_description
1 polymer ?
#
loop_
_entity_poly.entity_id
_entity_poly.type
_entity_poly.pdbx_seq_one_letter_code
_entity_poly.pdbx_strand_id
1 'polypeptide(L)'
;MTPDTLSAQGQAAYDAEDYETAVAAFRQARQVWHEMGDPFGEAQAAMDEGRAHARFGNIEAAIEALSDALKLFKECDALEEQAAVAMQLGQLMVQRGDYKRASELLAYAAQLFDELDDVEHANEVLATLEEAFGQQGDWLNRLIVRYYLMRRTGDDVSLSARLLGLFLRLLGVSLS
;
A
#
# COMPACT_ATOMS: atom_id res chain seq x y z
N MET A 1 26.71 17.38 0.05
CA MET A 1 26.25 16.31 -0.86
C MET A 1 24.85 16.69 -1.31
N THR A 2 24.46 16.38 -2.55
CA THR A 2 23.09 16.65 -3.01
C THR A 2 22.17 15.54 -2.49
N PRO A 3 20.87 15.81 -2.31
CA PRO A 3 19.95 14.76 -1.86
C PRO A 3 19.93 13.58 -2.84
N ASP A 4 20.03 13.82 -4.15
CA ASP A 4 20.12 12.75 -5.16
C ASP A 4 21.33 11.83 -4.94
N THR A 5 22.49 12.39 -4.58
CA THR A 5 23.68 11.57 -4.31
C THR A 5 23.52 10.73 -3.05
N LEU A 6 22.78 11.23 -2.05
CA LEU A 6 22.47 10.49 -0.84
C LEU A 6 21.46 9.37 -1.13
N SER A 7 20.41 9.65 -1.90
CA SER A 7 19.45 8.62 -2.35
C SER A 7 20.12 7.53 -3.17
N ALA A 8 21.03 7.90 -4.08
CA ALA A 8 21.78 6.91 -4.87
C ALA A 8 22.70 6.03 -4.00
N GLN A 9 23.34 6.60 -2.96
CA GLN A 9 24.10 5.82 -1.99
C GLN A 9 23.19 4.90 -1.17
N GLY A 10 22.04 5.41 -0.74
CA GLY A 10 21.04 4.61 -0.03
C GLY A 10 20.55 3.43 -0.86
N GLN A 11 20.27 3.66 -2.15
CA GLN A 11 19.87 2.60 -3.08
C GLN A 11 20.98 1.57 -3.27
N ALA A 12 22.23 2.00 -3.46
CA ALA A 12 23.35 1.08 -3.59
C ALA A 12 23.57 0.23 -2.33
N ALA A 13 23.40 0.80 -1.15
CA ALA A 13 23.46 0.07 0.12
C ALA A 13 22.28 -0.90 0.27
N TYR A 14 21.06 -0.48 -0.10
CA TYR A 14 19.87 -1.31 -0.09
C TYR A 14 20.02 -2.54 -0.99
N ASP A 15 20.56 -2.36 -2.20
CA ASP A 15 20.82 -3.44 -3.16
C ASP A 15 21.94 -4.38 -2.69
N ALA A 16 22.86 -3.88 -1.86
CA ALA A 16 23.88 -4.68 -1.17
C ALA A 16 23.35 -5.36 0.12
N GLU A 17 22.06 -5.21 0.43
CA GLU A 17 21.41 -5.67 1.66
C GLU A 17 22.00 -5.06 2.96
N ASP A 18 22.76 -3.97 2.83
CA ASP A 18 23.21 -3.14 3.95
C ASP A 18 22.12 -2.12 4.30
N TYR A 19 21.05 -2.63 4.90
CA TYR A 19 19.86 -1.82 5.20
C TYR A 19 20.12 -0.74 6.26
N GLU A 20 21.09 -0.91 7.16
CA GLU A 20 21.44 0.12 8.15
C GLU A 20 22.05 1.34 7.46
N THR A 21 23.02 1.12 6.55
CA THR A 21 23.59 2.20 5.73
C THR A 21 22.54 2.82 4.80
N ALA A 22 21.66 2.01 4.22
CA ALA A 22 20.57 2.50 3.37
C ALA A 22 19.64 3.47 4.12
N VAL A 23 19.16 3.06 5.30
CA VAL A 23 18.33 3.91 6.18
C VAL A 23 19.03 5.22 6.51
N ALA A 24 20.32 5.18 6.88
CA ALA A 24 21.07 6.38 7.21
C ALA A 24 21.18 7.34 6.02
N ALA A 25 21.44 6.82 4.82
CA ALA A 25 21.56 7.61 3.61
C ALA A 25 20.21 8.24 3.18
N PHE A 26 19.12 7.46 3.20
CA PHE A 26 17.78 7.96 2.88
C PHE A 26 17.30 9.02 3.88
N ARG A 27 17.57 8.82 5.18
CA ARG A 27 17.25 9.83 6.20
C ARG A 27 18.00 11.14 5.98
N GLN A 28 19.28 11.07 5.60
CA GLN A 28 20.05 12.26 5.25
C GLN A 28 19.49 12.94 3.99
N ALA A 29 19.12 12.17 2.96
CA ALA A 29 18.48 12.71 1.76
C ALA A 29 17.16 13.43 2.11
N ARG A 30 16.32 12.81 2.95
CA ARG A 30 15.06 13.37 3.45
C ARG A 30 15.26 14.72 4.14
N GLN A 31 16.24 14.81 5.04
CA GLN A 31 16.57 16.05 5.73
C GLN A 31 17.00 17.16 4.76
N VAL A 32 17.79 16.82 3.73
CA VAL A 32 18.23 17.81 2.74
C VAL A 32 17.06 18.28 1.86
N TRP A 33 16.16 17.38 1.44
CA TRP A 33 14.94 17.77 0.72
C TRP A 33 14.04 18.68 1.54
N HIS A 34 13.88 18.38 2.83
CA HIS A 34 13.14 19.22 3.78
C HIS A 34 13.71 20.64 3.85
N GLU A 35 15.04 20.76 4.01
CA GLU A 35 15.74 22.06 4.06
C GLU A 35 15.64 22.83 2.74
N MET A 36 15.47 22.13 1.62
CA MET A 36 15.25 22.71 0.30
C MET A 36 13.78 23.12 0.07
N GLY A 37 12.86 22.71 0.95
CA GLY A 37 11.42 22.96 0.79
C GLY A 37 10.80 22.17 -0.35
N ASP A 38 11.33 20.98 -0.65
CA ASP A 38 10.79 20.08 -1.68
C ASP A 38 10.03 18.91 -1.02
N PRO A 39 8.69 19.02 -0.86
CA PRO A 39 7.89 18.00 -0.20
C PRO A 39 7.85 16.68 -1.00
N PHE A 40 7.97 16.72 -2.33
CA PHE A 40 7.96 15.51 -3.14
C PHE A 40 9.26 14.73 -2.97
N GLY A 41 10.41 15.41 -3.04
CA GLY A 41 11.71 14.79 -2.75
C GLY A 41 11.80 14.25 -1.32
N GLU A 42 11.26 14.99 -0.34
CA GLU A 42 11.18 14.55 1.05
C GLU A 42 10.34 13.27 1.18
N ALA A 43 9.19 13.20 0.50
CA ALA A 43 8.33 12.04 0.49
C ALA A 43 9.00 10.80 -0.13
N GLN A 44 9.72 10.97 -1.25
CA GLN A 44 10.45 9.88 -1.90
C GLN A 44 11.53 9.30 -0.97
N ALA A 45 12.34 10.17 -0.36
CA ALA A 45 13.35 9.73 0.58
C ALA A 45 12.75 9.05 1.83
N ALA A 46 11.60 9.53 2.32
CA ALA A 46 10.85 8.89 3.40
C ALA A 46 10.32 7.51 3.02
N MET A 47 9.80 7.36 1.79
CA MET A 47 9.33 6.07 1.28
C MET A 47 10.48 5.06 1.20
N ASP A 48 11.63 5.47 0.67
CA ASP A 48 12.80 4.61 0.57
C ASP A 48 13.40 4.25 1.94
N GLU A 49 13.44 5.20 2.88
CA GLU A 49 13.78 4.91 4.28
C GLU A 49 12.84 3.85 4.86
N GLY A 50 11.52 3.99 4.63
CA GLY A 50 10.52 3.04 5.09
C GLY A 50 10.69 1.63 4.53
N ARG A 51 10.98 1.52 3.22
CA ARG A 51 11.31 0.25 2.56
C ARG A 51 12.54 -0.39 3.16
N ALA A 52 13.59 0.39 3.42
CA ALA A 52 14.82 -0.10 4.03
C ALA A 52 14.59 -0.60 5.46
N HIS A 53 13.83 0.13 6.29
CA HIS A 53 13.44 -0.33 7.62
C HIS A 53 12.65 -1.64 7.59
N ALA A 54 11.69 -1.78 6.67
CA ALA A 54 10.90 -2.99 6.54
C ALA A 54 11.79 -4.21 6.24
N ARG A 55 12.77 -4.06 5.36
CA ARG A 55 13.74 -5.11 5.01
C ARG A 55 14.72 -5.42 6.13
N PHE A 56 15.06 -4.42 6.93
CA PHE A 56 15.88 -4.61 8.13
C PHE A 56 15.13 -5.29 9.28
N GLY A 57 13.79 -5.30 9.24
CA GLY A 57 12.92 -5.87 10.27
C GLY A 57 12.41 -4.84 11.30
N ASN A 58 12.69 -3.54 11.09
CA ASN A 58 12.19 -2.44 11.91
C ASN A 58 10.79 -2.01 11.46
N ILE A 59 9.79 -2.87 11.68
CA ILE A 59 8.43 -2.67 11.15
C ILE A 59 7.79 -1.35 11.63
N GLU A 60 7.96 -0.98 12.90
CA GLU A 60 7.41 0.26 13.45
C GLU A 60 8.01 1.51 12.78
N ALA A 61 9.33 1.52 12.56
CA ALA A 61 10.01 2.62 11.88
C ALA A 61 9.64 2.69 10.39
N ALA A 62 9.42 1.53 9.76
CA ALA A 62 8.93 1.46 8.38
C ALA A 62 7.54 2.11 8.25
N ILE A 63 6.63 1.78 9.17
CA ILE A 63 5.27 2.34 9.21
C ILE A 63 5.32 3.85 9.41
N GLU A 64 6.17 4.35 10.31
CA GLU A 64 6.32 5.78 10.56
C GLU A 64 6.80 6.52 9.30
N ALA A 65 7.91 6.06 8.70
CA ALA A 65 8.49 6.67 7.52
C ALA A 65 7.52 6.65 6.31
N LEU A 66 6.84 5.52 6.06
CA LEU A 66 5.84 5.41 4.99
C LEU A 66 4.59 6.25 5.28
N SER A 67 4.17 6.39 6.54
CA SER A 67 3.02 7.23 6.90
C SER A 67 3.30 8.71 6.64
N ASP A 68 4.54 9.15 6.88
CA ASP A 68 4.96 10.52 6.58
C ASP A 68 5.10 10.74 5.08
N ALA A 69 5.67 9.77 4.34
CA ALA A 69 5.69 9.79 2.88
C ALA A 69 4.27 9.93 2.28
N LEU A 70 3.31 9.15 2.79
CA LEU A 70 1.92 9.21 2.32
C LEU A 70 1.26 10.57 2.54
N LYS A 71 1.55 11.24 3.67
CA LYS A 71 1.02 12.60 3.93
C LYS A 71 1.59 13.60 2.93
N LEU A 72 2.90 13.57 2.70
CA LEU A 72 3.57 14.48 1.77
C LEU A 72 3.12 14.23 0.33
N PHE A 73 3.00 12.98 -0.12
CA PHE A 73 2.48 12.67 -1.45
C PHE A 73 1.02 13.11 -1.64
N LYS A 74 0.20 13.13 -0.57
CA LYS A 74 -1.13 13.74 -0.60
C LYS A 74 -1.08 15.25 -0.77
N GLU A 75 -0.15 15.93 -0.11
CA GLU A 75 0.04 17.38 -0.28
C GLU A 75 0.51 17.74 -1.69
N CYS A 76 1.23 16.83 -2.35
CA CYS A 76 1.72 16.97 -3.72
C CYS A 76 0.73 16.47 -4.80
N ASP A 77 -0.45 15.95 -4.43
CA ASP A 77 -1.39 15.30 -5.36
C ASP A 77 -0.75 14.18 -6.22
N ALA A 78 0.26 13.50 -5.67
CA ALA A 78 1.06 12.48 -6.34
C ALA A 78 0.37 11.10 -6.24
N LEU A 79 -0.64 10.87 -7.08
CA LEU A 79 -1.55 9.72 -6.97
C LEU A 79 -0.85 8.35 -7.12
N GLU A 80 0.13 8.24 -8.01
CA GLU A 80 0.89 7.00 -8.24
C GLU A 80 1.68 6.61 -6.99
N GLU A 81 2.38 7.58 -6.40
CA GLU A 81 3.16 7.40 -5.19
C GLU A 81 2.27 7.17 -3.96
N GLN A 82 1.12 7.84 -3.88
CA GLN A 82 0.10 7.57 -2.86
C GLN A 82 -0.37 6.11 -2.90
N ALA A 83 -0.64 5.58 -4.11
CA ALA A 83 -1.10 4.20 -4.29
C ALA A 83 -0.01 3.20 -3.85
N ALA A 84 1.23 3.41 -4.30
CA ALA A 84 2.36 2.56 -3.96
C ALA A 84 2.65 2.54 -2.45
N VAL A 85 2.67 3.71 -1.79
CA VAL A 85 2.91 3.80 -0.35
C VAL A 85 1.76 3.21 0.46
N ALA A 86 0.51 3.45 0.05
CA ALA A 86 -0.67 2.88 0.71
C ALA A 86 -0.68 1.34 0.61
N MET A 87 -0.31 0.78 -0.55
CA MET A 87 -0.14 -0.67 -0.71
C MET A 87 0.92 -1.23 0.25
N GLN A 88 2.10 -0.62 0.33
CA GLN A 88 3.17 -1.06 1.22
C GLN A 88 2.76 -0.99 2.70
N LEU A 89 2.13 0.12 3.13
CA LEU A 89 1.58 0.24 4.48
C LEU A 89 0.53 -0.84 4.75
N GLY A 90 -0.36 -1.09 3.80
CA GLY A 90 -1.38 -2.14 3.89
C GLY A 90 -0.76 -3.51 4.13
N GLN A 91 0.26 -3.88 3.37
CA GLN A 91 1.01 -5.13 3.53
C GLN A 91 1.69 -5.23 4.90
N LEU A 92 2.30 -4.15 5.40
CA LEU A 92 2.88 -4.12 6.75
C LEU A 92 1.81 -4.31 7.84
N MET A 93 0.62 -3.75 7.67
CA MET A 93 -0.49 -3.97 8.60
C MET A 93 -0.98 -5.42 8.58
N VAL A 94 -1.03 -6.07 7.40
CA VAL A 94 -1.29 -7.52 7.30
C VAL A 94 -0.26 -8.32 8.07
N GLN A 95 1.03 -8.03 7.92
CA GLN A 95 2.11 -8.71 8.65
C GLN A 95 1.99 -8.55 10.17
N ARG A 96 1.48 -7.40 10.64
CA ARG A 96 1.21 -7.15 12.06
C ARG A 96 -0.09 -7.76 12.57
N GLY A 97 -0.93 -8.29 11.69
CA GLY A 97 -2.28 -8.77 12.02
C GLY A 97 -3.30 -7.66 12.27
N ASP A 98 -2.99 -6.41 11.93
CA ASP A 98 -3.96 -5.30 11.97
C ASP A 98 -4.76 -5.27 10.66
N TYR A 99 -5.60 -6.30 10.48
CA TYR A 99 -6.37 -6.49 9.26
C TYR A 99 -7.39 -5.38 9.00
N LYS A 100 -7.83 -4.67 10.04
CA LYS A 100 -8.72 -3.53 9.89
C LYS A 100 -7.99 -2.36 9.22
N ARG A 101 -6.82 -1.96 9.72
CA ARG A 101 -6.05 -0.90 9.05
C ARG A 101 -5.54 -1.34 7.69
N ALA A 102 -5.16 -2.61 7.56
CA ALA A 102 -4.75 -3.17 6.27
C ALA A 102 -5.84 -3.00 5.22
N SER A 103 -7.09 -3.37 5.53
CA SER A 103 -8.19 -3.26 4.58
C SER A 103 -8.51 -1.82 4.18
N GLU A 104 -8.43 -0.87 5.12
CA GLU A 104 -8.60 0.57 4.83
C GLU A 104 -7.53 1.08 3.86
N LEU A 105 -6.25 0.75 4.09
CA LEU A 105 -5.12 1.17 3.26
C LEU A 105 -5.13 0.49 1.88
N LEU A 106 -5.41 -0.81 1.82
CA LEU A 106 -5.46 -1.57 0.57
C LEU A 106 -6.67 -1.16 -0.28
N ALA A 107 -7.83 -0.87 0.33
CA ALA A 107 -8.98 -0.35 -0.41
C ALA A 107 -8.67 1.02 -1.03
N TYR A 108 -7.98 1.89 -0.29
CA TYR A 108 -7.53 3.18 -0.79
C TYR A 108 -6.52 3.04 -1.94
N ALA A 109 -5.51 2.15 -1.80
CA ALA A 109 -4.55 1.89 -2.87
C ALA A 109 -5.21 1.31 -4.13
N ALA A 110 -6.15 0.36 -3.99
CA ALA A 110 -6.87 -0.21 -5.12
C ALA A 110 -7.70 0.84 -5.87
N GLN A 111 -8.35 1.77 -5.14
CA GLN A 111 -9.07 2.88 -5.75
C GLN A 111 -8.13 3.77 -6.56
N LEU A 112 -6.96 4.12 -6.02
CA LEU A 112 -6.00 4.97 -6.73
C LEU A 112 -5.46 4.28 -7.99
N PHE A 113 -5.12 2.99 -7.92
CA PHE A 113 -4.68 2.25 -9.11
C PHE A 113 -5.79 2.16 -10.16
N ASP A 114 -7.06 2.06 -9.76
CA ASP A 114 -8.19 2.13 -10.69
C ASP A 114 -8.33 3.53 -11.33
N GLU A 115 -8.11 4.60 -10.58
CA GLU A 115 -8.11 5.97 -11.12
C GLU A 115 -6.95 6.22 -12.10
N LEU A 116 -5.84 5.48 -11.94
CA LEU A 116 -4.66 5.51 -12.81
C LEU A 116 -4.74 4.54 -14.00
N ASP A 117 -5.85 3.81 -14.16
CA ASP A 117 -6.01 2.72 -15.14
C ASP A 117 -4.93 1.60 -15.00
N ASP A 118 -4.32 1.46 -13.82
CA ASP A 118 -3.33 0.41 -13.51
C ASP A 118 -4.03 -0.85 -13.01
N VAL A 119 -4.54 -1.63 -13.98
CA VAL A 119 -5.30 -2.84 -13.70
C VAL A 119 -4.45 -3.91 -13.01
N GLU A 120 -3.14 -3.96 -13.28
CA GLU A 120 -2.23 -4.97 -12.73
C GLU A 120 -2.06 -4.77 -11.22
N HIS A 121 -1.63 -3.59 -10.79
CA HIS A 121 -1.46 -3.30 -9.37
C HIS A 121 -2.81 -3.27 -8.63
N ALA A 122 -3.87 -2.78 -9.25
CA ALA A 122 -5.21 -2.85 -8.66
C ALA A 122 -5.61 -4.30 -8.31
N ASN A 123 -5.38 -5.26 -9.21
CA ASN A 123 -5.70 -6.67 -8.97
C ASN A 123 -4.83 -7.29 -7.87
N GLU A 124 -3.54 -6.95 -7.81
CA GLU A 124 -2.64 -7.40 -6.74
C GLU A 124 -3.10 -6.91 -5.36
N VAL A 125 -3.42 -5.62 -5.26
CA VAL A 125 -3.93 -5.02 -4.02
C VAL A 125 -5.26 -5.63 -3.62
N LEU A 126 -6.18 -5.86 -4.58
CA LEU A 126 -7.47 -6.51 -4.31
C LEU A 126 -7.32 -7.95 -3.82
N ALA A 127 -6.34 -8.70 -4.31
CA ALA A 127 -6.07 -10.05 -3.81
C ALA A 127 -5.59 -10.02 -2.35
N THR A 128 -4.72 -9.07 -2.00
CA THR A 128 -4.25 -8.86 -0.62
C THR A 128 -5.38 -8.36 0.28
N LEU A 129 -6.26 -7.51 -0.24
CA LEU A 129 -7.46 -7.04 0.46
C LEU A 129 -8.45 -8.18 0.73
N GLU A 130 -8.63 -9.11 -0.21
CA GLU A 130 -9.44 -10.33 -0.01
C GLU A 130 -8.91 -11.16 1.16
N GLU A 131 -7.59 -11.35 1.22
CA GLU A 131 -6.92 -12.05 2.31
C GLU A 131 -7.15 -11.33 3.65
N ALA A 132 -6.92 -10.01 3.69
CA ALA A 132 -7.11 -9.21 4.89
C ALA A 132 -8.54 -9.33 5.45
N PHE A 133 -9.56 -9.22 4.60
CA PHE A 133 -10.95 -9.43 5.03
C PHE A 133 -11.22 -10.86 5.52
N GLY A 134 -10.60 -11.86 4.89
CA GLY A 134 -10.68 -13.25 5.33
C GLY A 134 -10.13 -13.45 6.74
N GLN A 135 -8.98 -12.86 7.06
CA GLN A 135 -8.37 -12.93 8.37
C GLN A 135 -9.12 -12.11 9.43
N GLN A 136 -9.70 -10.98 9.04
CA GLN A 136 -10.58 -10.18 9.89
C GLN A 136 -11.91 -10.89 10.21
N GLY A 137 -12.32 -11.86 9.40
CA GLY A 137 -13.64 -12.49 9.47
C GLY A 137 -14.76 -11.67 8.83
N ASP A 138 -14.40 -10.67 8.02
CA ASP A 138 -15.36 -9.85 7.26
C ASP A 138 -15.74 -10.54 5.94
N TRP A 139 -16.61 -11.55 6.07
CA TRP A 139 -17.01 -12.39 4.95
C TRP A 139 -17.78 -11.66 3.85
N LEU A 140 -18.50 -10.58 4.20
CA LEU A 140 -19.23 -9.79 3.22
C LEU A 140 -18.26 -9.06 2.31
N ASN A 141 -17.35 -8.28 2.89
CA ASN A 141 -16.40 -7.49 2.10
C ASN A 141 -15.42 -8.39 1.35
N ARG A 142 -15.01 -9.52 1.95
CA ARG A 142 -14.25 -10.55 1.24
C ARG A 142 -14.96 -11.02 -0.03
N LEU A 143 -16.25 -11.35 0.07
CA LEU A 143 -17.02 -11.87 -1.05
C LEU A 143 -17.27 -10.82 -2.13
N ILE A 144 -17.47 -9.56 -1.74
CA ILE A 144 -17.58 -8.42 -2.65
C ILE A 144 -16.28 -8.25 -3.45
N VAL A 145 -15.13 -8.20 -2.76
CA VAL A 145 -13.82 -8.08 -3.40
C VAL A 145 -13.53 -9.28 -4.30
N ARG A 146 -13.83 -10.50 -3.86
CA ARG A 146 -13.69 -11.72 -4.67
C ARG A 146 -14.49 -11.65 -5.96
N TYR A 147 -15.76 -11.24 -5.87
CA TYR A 147 -16.63 -11.10 -7.03
C TYR A 147 -16.09 -10.03 -7.99
N TYR A 148 -15.62 -8.90 -7.46
CA TYR A 148 -15.04 -7.82 -8.25
C TYR A 148 -13.77 -8.28 -9.00
N LEU A 149 -12.85 -8.95 -8.30
CA LEU A 149 -11.63 -9.51 -8.88
C LEU A 149 -11.93 -10.50 -10.01
N MET A 150 -12.81 -11.48 -9.78
CA MET A 150 -13.20 -12.48 -10.79
C MET A 150 -13.81 -11.85 -12.04
N ARG A 151 -14.60 -10.79 -11.87
CA ARG A 151 -15.17 -10.05 -13.00
C ARG A 151 -14.10 -9.34 -13.83
N ARG A 152 -13.03 -8.85 -13.21
CA ARG A 152 -11.91 -8.18 -13.88
C ARG A 152 -11.00 -9.17 -14.61
N THR A 153 -10.74 -10.32 -14.02
CA THR A 153 -9.87 -11.36 -14.60
C THR A 153 -10.56 -12.22 -15.67
N GLY A 154 -11.89 -12.10 -15.79
CA GLY A 154 -12.68 -12.92 -16.72
C GLY A 154 -12.95 -14.33 -16.19
N ASP A 155 -12.73 -14.58 -14.91
CA ASP A 155 -12.99 -15.85 -14.25
C ASP A 155 -14.51 -16.07 -14.04
N ASP A 156 -14.91 -17.34 -13.84
CA ASP A 156 -16.31 -17.67 -13.58
C ASP A 156 -16.78 -17.09 -12.23
N VAL A 157 -17.69 -16.13 -12.30
CA VAL A 157 -18.35 -15.46 -11.16
C VAL A 157 -19.58 -16.20 -10.63
N SER A 158 -19.97 -17.34 -11.23
CA SER A 158 -21.26 -17.98 -10.95
C SER A 158 -21.44 -18.36 -9.47
N LEU A 159 -20.38 -18.87 -8.83
CA LEU A 159 -20.40 -19.25 -7.42
C LEU A 159 -20.38 -18.02 -6.50
N SER A 160 -19.49 -17.06 -6.73
CA SER A 160 -19.35 -15.85 -5.91
C SER A 160 -20.62 -14.99 -5.97
N ALA A 161 -21.22 -14.82 -7.16
CA ALA A 161 -22.48 -14.11 -7.34
C ALA A 161 -23.66 -14.79 -6.61
N ARG A 162 -23.75 -16.12 -6.64
CA ARG A 162 -24.79 -16.88 -5.91
C ARG A 162 -24.64 -16.71 -4.40
N LEU A 163 -23.43 -16.83 -3.88
CA LEU A 163 -23.15 -16.66 -2.45
C LEU A 163 -23.48 -15.23 -2.01
N LEU A 164 -23.10 -14.21 -2.81
CA LEU A 164 -23.35 -12.82 -2.48
C LEU A 164 -24.86 -12.52 -2.48
N GLY A 165 -25.58 -13.01 -3.48
CA GLY A 165 -27.04 -12.88 -3.55
C GLY A 165 -27.76 -13.57 -2.38
N LEU A 166 -27.32 -14.76 -1.96
CA LEU A 166 -27.88 -15.45 -0.79
C LEU A 166 -27.63 -14.64 0.49
N PHE A 167 -26.42 -14.12 0.66
CA PHE A 167 -26.03 -13.35 1.83
C PHE A 167 -26.82 -12.04 1.94
N LEU A 168 -26.95 -11.29 0.85
CA LEU A 168 -27.75 -10.06 0.82
C LEU A 168 -29.23 -10.32 1.15
N ARG A 169 -29.79 -11.43 0.66
CA ARG A 169 -31.17 -11.85 1.02
C ARG A 169 -31.32 -12.15 2.51
N LEU A 170 -30.33 -12.79 3.15
CA LEU A 170 -30.35 -13.06 4.60
C LEU A 170 -30.30 -11.76 5.42
N LEU A 171 -29.66 -10.71 4.89
CA LEU A 171 -29.63 -9.38 5.49
C LEU A 171 -30.84 -8.50 5.14
N GLY A 172 -31.80 -9.01 4.35
CA GLY A 172 -32.97 -8.24 3.91
C GLY A 172 -32.68 -7.20 2.83
N VAL A 173 -31.51 -7.25 2.19
CA VAL A 173 -31.12 -6.36 1.08
C VAL A 173 -31.51 -7.03 -0.24
N SER A 174 -32.50 -6.47 -0.95
CA SER A 174 -32.87 -6.93 -2.29
C SER A 174 -32.05 -6.17 -3.33
N LEU A 175 -31.32 -6.89 -4.19
CA LEU A 175 -30.78 -6.32 -5.43
C LEU A 175 -31.95 -6.10 -6.39
N SER A 176 -32.32 -4.84 -6.62
CA SER A 176 -33.32 -4.41 -7.61
C SER A 176 -32.73 -4.33 -9.01
#